data_AF-A0A1G1EGJ4-F1
#
_entry.id   AF-A0A1G1EGJ4-F1
#
_cell.length_a   1.000
_cell.length_b   1.000
_cell.length_c   1.000
_cell.angle_alpha   90.00
_cell.angle_beta   90.00
_cell.angle_gamma   90.00
#
_symmetry.space_group_name_H-M   'P 1'
#
loop_
_entity.id
_entity.type
_entity.pdbx_description
1 polymer ?
#
loop_
_entity_poly.entity_id
_entity_poly.type
_entity_poly.pdbx_seq_one_letter_code
_entity_poly.pdbx_strand_id
1 'polypeptide(L)'
;MAKFNDLIKGLRETQVWRSIFRHGYAPTERNQSLAISSNFFLHLHPAKVRRHALKFTYTLGLGGLSFFLFLVLTVTGILLMIYYVPSTKEAYNNMKDLEFVISYGLLLRNLHRWSAHLMVLVVFFHMCRVFYTGGYKRPREFNWGIGVVLLLLTLFLSFTGYLLPWDQLAFWAITVGTNIASYAPILGPKIRYALLGGNIVGQNALMRFYVLHVTILPVLMGTFLAIHFWRIRKDGGISGPPIEEVGAEEEAAPAPLKTYGLMGLVKGPTPMVEKEPEDTEFTFPNLVYKEIKYAMLIMIILHVFSFFFNAPLEELADPEHTPNPAKAPWYFLGLQELVSYSAFLGGVLAPALAVIGIILIPFIDRNPSGVGVWFSRERKLAIILFSIFVLTAVILTIIGTYLRGPNWGWYWPWQEWPKH
;
A
#
# COMPACT_ATOMS: atom_id res chain seq x y z
N MET A 1 -6.17 33.87 21.69
CA MET A 1 -7.12 33.32 20.68
C MET A 1 -7.70 34.38 19.75
N ALA A 2 -8.20 35.53 20.24
CA ALA A 2 -8.79 36.58 19.38
C ALA A 2 -7.85 37.10 18.27
N LYS A 3 -6.63 37.54 18.62
CA LYS A 3 -5.61 38.02 17.65
C LYS A 3 -5.23 36.99 16.57
N PHE A 4 -5.28 35.70 16.90
CA PHE A 4 -4.98 34.61 15.95
C PHE A 4 -6.13 34.41 14.96
N ASN A 5 -7.37 34.48 15.44
CA ASN A 5 -8.55 34.44 14.57
C ASN A 5 -8.63 35.66 13.65
N ASP A 6 -8.26 36.85 14.15
CA ASP A 6 -8.20 38.07 13.33
C ASP A 6 -7.10 38.00 12.26
N LEU A 7 -5.93 37.43 12.58
CA LEU A 7 -4.87 37.19 11.62
C LEU A 7 -5.31 36.21 10.51
N ILE A 8 -5.98 35.12 10.88
CA ILE A 8 -6.53 34.15 9.93
C ILE A 8 -7.60 34.80 9.05
N LYS A 9 -8.44 35.67 9.63
CA LYS A 9 -9.47 36.40 8.89
C LYS A 9 -8.83 37.36 7.87
N GLY A 10 -7.83 38.13 8.29
CA GLY A 10 -7.07 39.01 7.40
C GLY A 10 -6.38 38.25 6.26
N LEU A 11 -5.76 37.11 6.54
CA LEU A 11 -5.17 36.23 5.51
C LEU A 11 -6.21 35.74 4.50
N ARG A 12 -7.39 35.33 4.96
CA ARG A 12 -8.50 34.84 4.11
C ARG A 12 -9.10 35.91 3.20
N GLU A 13 -8.95 37.17 3.57
CA GLU A 13 -9.46 38.30 2.80
C GLU A 13 -8.48 38.77 1.70
N THR A 14 -7.23 38.31 1.72
CA THR A 14 -6.22 38.66 0.71
C THR A 14 -6.58 38.15 -0.69
N GLN A 15 -6.13 38.88 -1.72
CA GLN A 15 -6.28 38.48 -3.12
C GLN A 15 -5.57 37.15 -3.42
N VAL A 16 -4.41 36.91 -2.78
CA VAL A 16 -3.65 35.66 -2.90
C VAL A 16 -4.44 34.48 -2.34
N TRP A 17 -5.10 34.65 -1.18
CA TRP A 17 -5.95 33.60 -0.64
C TRP A 17 -7.17 33.33 -1.52
N ARG A 18 -7.85 34.38 -1.99
CA ARG A 18 -9.04 34.24 -2.85
C ARG A 18 -8.72 33.72 -4.25
N SER A 19 -7.50 33.90 -4.76
CA SER A 19 -7.08 33.33 -6.04
C SER A 19 -6.87 31.81 -5.95
N ILE A 20 -6.41 31.32 -4.80
CA ILE A 20 -6.19 29.89 -4.51
C ILE A 20 -7.50 29.21 -4.04
N PHE A 21 -8.24 29.87 -3.15
CA PHE A 21 -9.51 29.41 -2.57
C PHE A 21 -10.65 30.32 -3.03
N ARG A 22 -11.20 30.04 -4.22
CA ARG A 22 -12.20 30.89 -4.90
C ARG A 22 -13.57 30.97 -4.21
N HIS A 23 -13.89 30.05 -3.30
CA HIS A 23 -15.18 29.96 -2.63
C HIS A 23 -15.03 30.23 -1.12
N GLY A 24 -15.98 30.98 -0.55
CA GLY A 24 -15.98 31.30 0.88
C GLY A 24 -16.21 30.07 1.77
N TYR A 25 -15.63 30.08 2.98
CA TYR A 25 -15.78 29.01 3.98
C TYR A 25 -17.09 29.15 4.81
N ALA A 26 -18.17 29.72 4.25
CA ALA A 26 -19.45 29.63 4.95
C ALA A 26 -19.88 28.15 4.95
N PRO A 27 -20.22 27.54 6.11
CA PRO A 27 -20.53 26.12 6.24
C PRO A 27 -21.92 25.83 5.67
N THR A 28 -22.06 26.03 4.37
CA THR A 28 -23.23 25.67 3.58
C THR A 28 -22.86 24.47 2.72
N GLU A 29 -23.82 23.59 2.49
CA GLU A 29 -23.64 22.39 1.67
C GLU A 29 -23.08 22.70 0.28
N ARG A 30 -23.59 23.78 -0.33
CA ARG A 30 -23.13 24.28 -1.63
C ARG A 30 -21.65 24.63 -1.59
N ASN A 31 -21.19 25.40 -0.59
CA ASN A 31 -19.80 25.80 -0.51
C ASN A 31 -18.86 24.63 -0.21
N GLN A 32 -19.30 23.65 0.59
CA GLN A 32 -18.51 22.44 0.88
C GLN A 32 -18.32 21.56 -0.37
N SER A 33 -19.38 21.40 -1.16
CA SER A 33 -19.31 20.70 -2.46
C SER A 33 -18.48 21.48 -3.49
N LEU A 34 -18.65 22.80 -3.55
CA LEU A 34 -17.85 23.67 -4.41
C LEU A 34 -16.37 23.67 -4.01
N ALA A 35 -16.05 23.65 -2.71
CA ALA A 35 -14.67 23.61 -2.24
C ALA A 35 -13.93 22.37 -2.77
N ILE A 36 -14.61 21.24 -2.90
CA ILE A 36 -14.04 19.99 -3.44
C ILE A 36 -13.93 20.04 -4.95
N SER A 37 -15.00 20.43 -5.65
CA SER A 37 -15.03 20.43 -7.13
C SER A 37 -14.19 21.54 -7.76
N SER A 38 -13.99 22.67 -7.06
CA SER A 38 -13.20 23.80 -7.57
C SER A 38 -11.71 23.74 -7.22
N ASN A 39 -11.28 22.76 -6.41
CA ASN A 39 -9.89 22.63 -5.97
C ASN A 39 -9.22 21.40 -6.59
N PHE A 40 -8.07 21.63 -7.25
CA PHE A 40 -7.32 20.58 -7.93
C PHE A 40 -6.80 19.46 -7.01
N PHE A 41 -6.56 19.68 -5.73
CA PHE A 41 -6.13 18.61 -4.83
C PHE A 41 -7.32 17.87 -4.21
N LEU A 42 -8.37 18.61 -3.86
CA LEU A 42 -9.57 18.02 -3.24
C LEU A 42 -10.43 17.22 -4.22
N HIS A 43 -10.33 17.47 -5.53
CA HIS A 43 -11.11 16.73 -6.55
C HIS A 43 -10.84 15.21 -6.57
N LEU A 44 -9.74 14.77 -5.96
CA LEU A 44 -9.41 13.36 -5.77
C LEU A 44 -10.46 12.67 -4.88
N HIS A 45 -11.06 13.41 -3.96
CA HIS A 45 -12.12 12.92 -3.09
C HIS A 45 -13.52 13.16 -3.69
N PRO A 46 -14.51 12.31 -3.39
CA PRO A 46 -15.92 12.64 -3.62
C PRO A 46 -16.37 13.78 -2.72
N ALA A 47 -17.45 14.49 -3.09
CA ALA A 47 -17.99 15.59 -2.28
C ALA A 47 -18.47 15.14 -0.89
N LYS A 48 -19.11 13.96 -0.85
CA LYS A 48 -19.62 13.31 0.35
C LYS A 48 -19.12 11.88 0.44
N VAL A 49 -18.99 11.37 1.66
CA VAL A 49 -18.66 9.98 1.99
C VAL A 49 -19.63 9.43 3.02
N ARG A 50 -19.83 8.11 3.04
CA ARG A 50 -20.71 7.47 4.03
C ARG A 50 -20.13 7.60 5.45
N ARG A 51 -20.97 7.76 6.48
CA ARG A 51 -20.49 8.00 7.86
C ARG A 51 -19.61 6.88 8.41
N HIS A 52 -19.93 5.62 8.12
CA HIS A 52 -19.10 4.50 8.57
C HIS A 52 -17.67 4.54 8.03
N ALA A 53 -17.44 5.16 6.86
CA ALA A 53 -16.10 5.30 6.28
C ALA A 53 -15.21 6.22 7.13
N LEU A 54 -15.82 7.16 7.87
CA LEU A 54 -15.15 8.08 8.77
C LEU A 54 -14.81 7.48 10.13
N LYS A 55 -15.33 6.28 10.45
CA LYS A 55 -15.06 5.58 11.71
C LYS A 55 -13.71 4.88 11.62
N PHE A 56 -12.77 5.28 12.47
CA PHE A 56 -11.43 4.68 12.52
C PHE A 56 -11.49 3.17 12.75
N THR A 57 -12.36 2.68 13.63
CA THR A 57 -12.54 1.24 13.91
C THR A 57 -12.96 0.43 12.69
N TYR A 58 -13.54 1.07 11.66
CA TYR A 58 -14.05 0.39 10.49
C TYR A 58 -13.04 0.32 9.33
N THR A 59 -12.38 1.44 9.02
CA THR A 59 -11.40 1.50 7.91
C THR A 59 -9.96 1.34 8.38
N LEU A 60 -9.69 1.63 9.66
CA LEU A 60 -8.37 1.79 10.27
C LEU A 60 -7.49 2.81 9.53
N GLY A 61 -8.06 3.61 8.63
CA GLY A 61 -7.32 4.51 7.74
C GLY A 61 -6.34 3.83 6.79
N LEU A 62 -6.32 2.49 6.69
CA LEU A 62 -5.24 1.72 6.06
C LEU A 62 -5.04 2.04 4.57
N GLY A 63 -6.13 2.28 3.83
CA GLY A 63 -6.06 2.64 2.42
C GLY A 63 -5.38 3.99 2.20
N GLY A 64 -5.88 5.05 2.86
CA GLY A 64 -5.27 6.38 2.79
C GLY A 64 -3.84 6.40 3.35
N LEU A 65 -3.57 5.63 4.42
CA LEU A 65 -2.24 5.50 5.00
C LEU A 65 -1.24 4.84 4.02
N SER A 66 -1.66 3.79 3.30
CA SER A 66 -0.79 3.15 2.30
C SER A 66 -0.40 4.11 1.17
N PHE A 67 -1.34 4.93 0.70
CA PHE A 67 -1.08 5.98 -0.29
C PHE A 67 -0.14 7.05 0.24
N PHE A 68 -0.37 7.49 1.48
CA PHE A 68 0.49 8.46 2.13
C PHE A 68 1.94 7.94 2.25
N LEU A 69 2.13 6.69 2.67
CA LEU A 69 3.46 6.06 2.73
C LEU A 69 4.12 5.95 1.35
N PHE A 70 3.35 5.68 0.30
CA PHE A 70 3.86 5.72 -1.07
C PHE A 70 4.36 7.12 -1.46
N LEU A 71 3.66 8.19 -1.07
CA LEU A 71 4.13 9.57 -1.29
C LEU A 71 5.42 9.85 -0.51
N VAL A 72 5.50 9.44 0.76
CA VAL A 72 6.72 9.57 1.58
C VAL A 72 7.90 8.85 0.92
N LEU A 73 7.70 7.61 0.47
CA LEU A 73 8.71 6.84 -0.24
C LEU A 73 9.13 7.49 -1.55
N THR A 74 8.19 8.02 -2.32
CA THR A 74 8.49 8.71 -3.58
C THR A 74 9.33 9.96 -3.33
N VAL A 75 8.93 10.80 -2.38
CA VAL A 75 9.67 12.05 -2.05
C VAL A 75 11.05 11.72 -1.51
N THR A 76 11.14 10.83 -0.52
CA THR A 76 12.44 10.44 0.06
C THR A 76 13.33 9.72 -0.95
N GLY A 77 12.76 8.92 -1.84
CA GLY A 77 13.49 8.25 -2.94
C GLY A 77 14.09 9.26 -3.92
N ILE A 78 13.31 10.26 -4.35
CA ILE A 78 13.81 11.35 -5.21
C ILE A 78 14.98 12.09 -4.55
N LEU A 79 14.89 12.37 -3.24
CA LEU A 79 15.97 13.02 -2.51
C LEU A 79 17.22 12.13 -2.42
N LEU A 80 17.05 10.81 -2.20
CA LEU A 80 18.17 9.86 -2.17
C LEU A 80 18.85 9.72 -3.54
N MET A 81 18.10 9.81 -4.65
CA MET A 81 18.67 9.75 -6.00
C MET A 81 19.71 10.83 -6.27
N ILE A 82 19.61 12.00 -5.63
CA ILE A 82 20.57 13.10 -5.80
C ILE A 82 21.97 12.69 -5.33
N TYR A 83 22.06 11.77 -4.37
CA TYR A 83 23.31 11.34 -3.73
C TYR A 83 23.75 9.92 -4.13
N TYR A 84 23.02 9.26 -5.03
CA TYR A 84 23.25 7.85 -5.34
C TYR A 84 23.73 7.64 -6.77
N VAL A 85 24.88 6.97 -6.91
CA VAL A 85 25.41 6.51 -8.20
C VAL A 85 25.17 5.01 -8.32
N PRO A 86 24.41 4.54 -9.35
CA PRO A 86 24.13 3.11 -9.55
C PRO A 86 25.34 2.35 -10.13
N SER A 87 26.46 2.35 -9.41
CA SER A 87 27.72 1.68 -9.77
C SER A 87 28.13 0.74 -8.64
N THR A 88 28.54 -0.50 -8.94
CA THR A 88 29.02 -1.45 -7.93
C THR A 88 30.28 -0.98 -7.22
N LYS A 89 30.98 0.02 -7.75
CA LYS A 89 32.15 0.66 -7.12
C LYS A 89 31.76 1.75 -6.12
N GLU A 90 30.63 2.42 -6.35
CA GLU A 90 30.23 3.62 -5.61
C GLU A 90 29.01 3.41 -4.72
N ALA A 91 28.09 2.51 -5.07
CA ALA A 91 26.78 2.37 -4.44
C ALA A 91 26.86 2.19 -2.92
N TYR A 92 27.76 1.31 -2.46
CA TYR A 92 27.99 1.09 -1.04
C TYR A 92 28.65 2.30 -0.35
N ASN A 93 29.62 2.93 -1.00
CA ASN A 93 30.26 4.15 -0.49
C ASN A 93 29.26 5.30 -0.37
N ASN A 94 28.33 5.45 -1.32
CA ASN A 94 27.26 6.44 -1.23
C ASN A 94 26.31 6.16 -0.05
N MET A 95 26.09 4.89 0.33
CA MET A 95 25.36 4.57 1.57
C MET A 95 26.14 5.02 2.81
N LYS A 96 27.47 4.87 2.81
CA LYS A 96 28.34 5.37 3.87
C LYS A 96 28.39 6.90 3.91
N ASP A 97 28.38 7.57 2.77
CA ASP A 97 28.30 9.03 2.70
C ASP A 97 26.97 9.54 3.26
N LEU A 98 25.86 8.86 2.95
CA LEU A 98 24.55 9.16 3.56
C LEU A 98 24.60 8.97 5.09
N GLU A 99 25.30 7.96 5.57
CA GLU A 99 25.41 7.67 7.00
C GLU A 99 26.29 8.68 7.75
N PHE A 100 27.43 9.09 7.18
CA PHE A 100 28.48 9.79 7.92
C PHE A 100 28.81 11.20 7.42
N VAL A 101 28.51 11.54 6.17
CA VAL A 101 28.99 12.79 5.53
C VAL A 101 27.85 13.76 5.26
N ILE A 102 26.72 13.27 4.75
CA ILE A 102 25.60 14.10 4.30
C ILE A 102 24.75 14.51 5.51
N SER A 103 24.52 15.81 5.66
CA SER A 103 23.63 16.34 6.71
C SER A 103 22.21 15.77 6.56
N TYR A 104 21.71 15.16 7.63
CA TYR A 104 20.43 14.43 7.64
C TYR A 104 20.34 13.24 6.65
N GLY A 105 21.45 12.81 6.03
CA GLY A 105 21.47 11.68 5.09
C GLY A 105 21.03 10.37 5.75
N LEU A 106 21.51 10.10 6.97
CA LEU A 106 21.14 8.91 7.73
C LEU A 106 19.64 8.90 8.05
N LEU A 107 19.10 10.03 8.50
CA LEU A 107 17.67 10.18 8.78
C LEU A 107 16.85 9.94 7.51
N LEU A 108 17.27 10.50 6.37
CA LEU A 108 16.60 10.30 5.08
C LEU A 108 16.61 8.83 4.65
N ARG A 109 17.75 8.14 4.77
CA ARG A 109 17.90 6.71 4.49
C ARG A 109 17.00 5.86 5.38
N ASN A 110 17.05 6.13 6.69
CA ASN A 110 16.23 5.43 7.69
C ASN A 110 14.73 5.65 7.40
N LEU A 111 14.33 6.90 7.13
CA LEU A 111 12.95 7.24 6.84
C LEU A 111 12.44 6.49 5.60
N HIS A 112 13.23 6.45 4.52
CA HIS A 112 12.87 5.68 3.32
C HIS A 112 12.74 4.19 3.63
N ARG A 113 13.73 3.59 4.31
CA ARG A 113 13.73 2.16 4.63
C ARG A 113 12.58 1.76 5.56
N TRP A 114 12.37 2.48 6.66
CA TRP A 114 11.31 2.16 7.62
C TRP A 114 9.92 2.43 7.07
N SER A 115 9.76 3.47 6.24
CA SER A 115 8.51 3.71 5.51
C SER A 115 8.18 2.55 4.56
N ALA A 116 9.19 1.93 3.92
CA ALA A 116 8.98 0.79 3.03
C ALA A 116 8.48 -0.45 3.78
N HIS A 117 9.10 -0.77 4.93
CA HIS A 117 8.63 -1.85 5.80
C HIS A 117 7.20 -1.59 6.32
N LEU A 118 6.92 -0.36 6.74
CA LEU A 118 5.58 0.01 7.19
C LEU A 118 4.56 -0.06 6.06
N MET A 119 4.92 0.35 4.84
CA MET A 119 4.02 0.26 3.67
C MET A 119 3.62 -1.19 3.39
N VAL A 120 4.57 -2.13 3.40
CA VAL A 120 4.27 -3.56 3.22
C VAL A 120 3.29 -4.05 4.30
N LEU A 121 3.53 -3.68 5.56
CA LEU A 121 2.66 -4.05 6.68
C LEU A 121 1.25 -3.46 6.56
N VAL A 122 1.14 -2.17 6.24
CA VAL A 122 -0.13 -1.46 6.09
C VAL A 122 -0.93 -2.01 4.91
N VAL A 123 -0.29 -2.29 3.77
CA VAL A 123 -0.94 -2.90 2.61
C VAL A 123 -1.42 -4.32 2.95
N PHE A 124 -0.63 -5.12 3.65
CA PHE A 124 -1.06 -6.43 4.13
C PHE A 124 -2.32 -6.34 5.01
N PHE A 125 -2.34 -5.44 6.00
CA PHE A 125 -3.52 -5.23 6.83
C PHE A 125 -4.70 -4.65 6.05
N HIS A 126 -4.45 -3.81 5.03
CA HIS A 126 -5.48 -3.30 4.15
C HIS A 126 -6.18 -4.44 3.40
N MET A 127 -5.41 -5.38 2.84
CA MET A 127 -5.94 -6.58 2.19
C MET A 127 -6.78 -7.42 3.15
N CYS A 128 -6.25 -7.69 4.34
CA CYS A 128 -6.99 -8.40 5.40
C CYS A 128 -8.31 -7.70 5.76
N ARG A 129 -8.29 -6.38 5.96
CA ARG A 129 -9.48 -5.60 6.28
C ARG A 129 -10.53 -5.68 5.16
N VAL A 130 -10.12 -5.54 3.90
CA VAL A 130 -11.04 -5.65 2.76
C VAL A 130 -11.61 -7.07 2.67
N PHE A 131 -10.82 -8.10 2.94
CA PHE A 131 -11.31 -9.47 3.00
C PHE A 131 -12.32 -9.68 4.14
N TYR A 132 -11.97 -9.34 5.39
CA TYR A 132 -12.83 -9.60 6.54
C TYR A 132 -14.15 -8.82 6.48
N THR A 133 -14.15 -7.61 5.92
CA THR A 133 -15.37 -6.83 5.67
C THR A 133 -16.08 -7.19 4.37
N GLY A 134 -15.54 -8.09 3.53
CA GLY A 134 -16.18 -8.50 2.27
C GLY A 134 -16.23 -7.38 1.22
N GLY A 135 -15.33 -6.40 1.31
CA GLY A 135 -15.27 -5.24 0.42
C GLY A 135 -14.84 -5.56 -1.03
N TYR A 136 -14.43 -6.80 -1.31
CA TYR A 136 -14.09 -7.29 -2.64
C TYR A 136 -15.30 -7.77 -3.46
N LYS A 137 -16.47 -7.96 -2.82
CA LYS A 137 -17.68 -8.47 -3.48
C LYS A 137 -18.25 -7.44 -4.45
N ARG A 138 -19.20 -7.86 -5.29
CA ARG A 138 -19.87 -7.00 -6.30
C ARG A 138 -20.33 -5.66 -5.70
N PRO A 139 -20.14 -4.53 -6.40
CA PRO A 139 -19.58 -4.37 -7.76
C PRO A 139 -18.04 -4.24 -7.81
N ARG A 140 -17.30 -4.59 -6.75
CA ARG A 140 -15.89 -4.23 -6.54
C ARG A 140 -14.88 -5.31 -6.92
N GLU A 141 -15.32 -6.37 -7.60
CA GLU A 141 -14.50 -7.53 -7.97
C GLU A 141 -13.27 -7.10 -8.79
N PHE A 142 -13.46 -6.19 -9.75
CA PHE A 142 -12.37 -5.65 -10.57
C PHE A 142 -11.37 -4.83 -9.73
N ASN A 143 -11.88 -4.02 -8.80
CA ASN A 143 -11.03 -3.21 -7.93
C ASN A 143 -10.20 -4.06 -6.95
N TRP A 144 -10.73 -5.22 -6.53
CA TRP A 144 -9.98 -6.21 -5.78
C TRP A 144 -8.81 -6.78 -6.58
N GLY A 145 -9.03 -7.15 -7.85
CA GLY A 145 -7.95 -7.58 -8.75
C GLY A 145 -6.84 -6.53 -8.88
N ILE A 146 -7.21 -5.24 -9.03
CA ILE A 146 -6.26 -4.14 -8.99
C ILE A 146 -5.51 -4.08 -7.64
N GLY A 147 -6.22 -4.27 -6.52
CA GLY A 147 -5.62 -4.33 -5.19
C GLY A 147 -4.56 -5.45 -5.06
N VAL A 148 -4.80 -6.62 -5.65
CA VAL A 148 -3.80 -7.71 -5.70
C VAL A 148 -2.59 -7.30 -6.55
N VAL A 149 -2.80 -6.67 -7.70
CA VAL A 149 -1.69 -6.15 -8.52
C VAL A 149 -0.88 -5.11 -7.75
N LEU A 150 -1.53 -4.21 -7.01
CA LEU A 150 -0.87 -3.21 -6.16
C LEU A 150 -0.08 -3.85 -5.00
N LEU A 151 -0.59 -4.93 -4.40
CA LEU A 151 0.15 -5.73 -3.42
C LEU A 151 1.44 -6.29 -4.04
N LEU A 152 1.35 -6.91 -5.23
CA LEU A 152 2.51 -7.46 -5.93
C LEU A 152 3.51 -6.37 -6.33
N LEU A 153 3.05 -5.22 -6.81
CA LEU A 153 3.89 -4.07 -7.10
C LEU A 153 4.58 -3.53 -5.85
N THR A 154 3.90 -3.53 -4.70
CA THR A 154 4.49 -3.11 -3.41
C THR A 154 5.62 -4.05 -3.01
N LEU A 155 5.40 -5.36 -3.08
CA LEU A 155 6.44 -6.37 -2.79
C LEU A 155 7.61 -6.26 -3.78
N PHE A 156 7.33 -6.01 -5.06
CA PHE A 156 8.36 -5.91 -6.10
C PHE A 156 9.15 -4.60 -6.03
N LEU A 157 8.51 -3.47 -5.68
CA LEU A 157 9.21 -2.22 -5.33
C LEU A 157 10.15 -2.44 -4.16
N SER A 158 9.66 -3.10 -3.10
CA SER A 158 10.46 -3.39 -1.91
C SER A 158 11.66 -4.30 -2.23
N PHE A 159 11.45 -5.36 -3.03
CA PHE A 159 12.50 -6.27 -3.49
C PHE A 159 13.54 -5.57 -4.36
N THR A 160 13.11 -4.78 -5.36
CA THR A 160 14.04 -4.11 -6.27
C THR A 160 14.87 -3.03 -5.57
N GLY A 161 14.26 -2.26 -4.66
CA GLY A 161 14.95 -1.28 -3.83
C GLY A 161 15.94 -1.89 -2.84
N TYR A 162 15.71 -3.15 -2.45
CA TYR A 162 16.57 -3.87 -1.51
C TYR A 162 18.00 -4.04 -2.02
N LEU A 163 18.23 -4.10 -3.34
CA LEU A 163 19.55 -4.29 -3.93
C LEU A 163 20.44 -3.03 -3.87
N LEU A 164 19.83 -1.85 -3.85
CA LEU A 164 20.50 -0.57 -4.11
C LEU A 164 21.61 -0.23 -3.10
N PRO A 165 21.51 -0.58 -1.79
CA PRO A 165 22.60 -0.37 -0.85
C PRO A 165 23.90 -1.12 -1.18
N TRP A 166 23.82 -2.19 -1.99
CA TRP A 166 24.96 -3.01 -2.39
C TRP A 166 25.76 -3.60 -1.20
N ASP A 167 25.05 -3.98 -0.14
CA ASP A 167 25.61 -4.70 1.01
C ASP A 167 25.45 -6.23 0.86
N GLN A 168 26.09 -6.99 1.74
CA GLN A 168 26.06 -8.45 1.71
C GLN A 168 24.63 -9.02 1.76
N LEU A 169 23.79 -8.49 2.66
CA LEU A 169 22.43 -8.96 2.81
C LEU A 169 21.61 -8.73 1.53
N ALA A 170 21.75 -7.57 0.91
CA ALA A 170 21.09 -7.21 -0.33
C ALA A 170 21.51 -8.10 -1.50
N PHE A 171 22.81 -8.25 -1.71
CA PHE A 171 23.37 -9.01 -2.83
C PHE A 171 22.89 -10.47 -2.82
N TRP A 172 22.95 -11.13 -1.66
CA TRP A 172 22.54 -12.53 -1.52
C TRP A 172 21.02 -12.71 -1.53
N ALA A 173 20.24 -11.76 -0.98
CA ALA A 173 18.79 -11.80 -1.10
C ALA A 173 18.32 -11.76 -2.56
N ILE A 174 18.94 -10.91 -3.40
CA ILE A 174 18.63 -10.87 -4.85
C ILE A 174 19.11 -12.12 -5.58
N THR A 175 20.29 -12.63 -5.22
CA THR A 175 20.80 -13.88 -5.79
C THR A 175 19.82 -15.04 -5.56
N VAL A 176 19.34 -15.21 -4.32
CA VAL A 176 18.33 -16.22 -3.97
C VAL A 176 17.01 -15.95 -4.70
N GLY A 177 16.49 -14.72 -4.65
CA GLY A 177 15.21 -14.36 -5.27
C GLY A 177 15.18 -14.56 -6.80
N THR A 178 16.24 -14.18 -7.50
CA THR A 178 16.34 -14.36 -8.96
C THR A 178 16.60 -15.82 -9.36
N ASN A 179 17.27 -16.59 -8.51
CA ASN A 179 17.39 -18.04 -8.69
C ASN A 179 16.03 -18.74 -8.51
N ILE A 180 15.20 -18.33 -7.53
CA ILE A 180 13.83 -18.85 -7.39
C ILE A 180 13.02 -18.59 -8.67
N ALA A 181 13.12 -17.38 -9.25
CA ALA A 181 12.43 -17.04 -10.49
C ALA A 181 12.85 -17.93 -11.68
N SER A 182 14.06 -18.50 -11.66
CA SER A 182 14.53 -19.40 -12.73
C SER A 182 13.81 -20.75 -12.78
N TYR A 183 13.18 -21.17 -11.68
CA TYR A 183 12.38 -22.40 -11.62
C TYR A 183 11.00 -22.24 -12.27
N ALA A 184 10.61 -21.03 -12.68
CA ALA A 184 9.34 -20.82 -13.37
C ALA A 184 9.34 -21.56 -14.72
N PRO A 185 8.26 -22.29 -15.06
CA PRO A 185 8.20 -23.06 -16.29
C PRO A 185 8.27 -22.16 -17.51
N ILE A 186 8.87 -22.65 -18.60
CA ILE A 186 8.98 -22.03 -19.93
C ILE A 186 9.88 -20.80 -19.99
N LEU A 187 9.69 -19.81 -19.12
CA LEU A 187 10.35 -18.51 -19.17
C LEU A 187 11.34 -18.25 -18.02
N GLY A 188 11.45 -19.13 -17.01
CA GLY A 188 12.25 -18.89 -15.81
C GLY A 188 13.70 -18.44 -16.08
N PRO A 189 14.51 -19.21 -16.83
CA PRO A 189 15.89 -18.81 -17.14
C PRO A 189 15.98 -17.49 -17.91
N LYS A 190 15.02 -17.23 -18.81
CA LYS A 190 14.95 -15.98 -19.59
C LYS A 190 14.60 -14.79 -18.68
N ILE A 191 13.68 -14.96 -17.74
CA ILE A 191 13.31 -13.94 -16.75
C ILE A 191 14.50 -13.61 -15.86
N ARG A 192 15.20 -14.63 -15.32
CA ARG A 192 16.41 -14.42 -14.52
C ARG A 192 17.47 -13.65 -15.29
N TYR A 193 17.76 -14.07 -16.52
CA TYR A 193 18.74 -13.38 -17.38
C TYR A 193 18.30 -11.93 -17.71
N ALA A 194 17.01 -11.70 -17.95
CA ALA A 194 16.47 -10.37 -18.21
C ALA A 194 16.54 -9.46 -16.96
N LEU A 195 16.35 -9.99 -15.76
CA LEU A 195 16.50 -9.22 -14.52
C LEU A 195 17.97 -8.89 -14.23
N LEU A 196 18.87 -9.86 -14.37
CA LEU A 196 20.29 -9.71 -14.02
C LEU A 196 21.12 -9.00 -15.11
N GLY A 197 20.75 -9.17 -16.38
CA GLY A 197 21.60 -8.72 -17.50
C GLY A 197 22.93 -9.44 -17.59
N GLY A 198 22.95 -10.70 -17.16
CA GLY A 198 24.12 -11.56 -17.08
C GLY A 198 23.77 -12.87 -16.38
N ASN A 199 24.79 -13.69 -16.13
CA ASN A 199 24.62 -14.98 -15.44
C ASN A 199 24.75 -14.86 -13.91
N ILE A 200 25.28 -13.75 -13.43
CA ILE A 200 25.52 -13.44 -12.01
C ILE A 200 25.01 -12.04 -11.68
N VAL A 201 24.81 -11.74 -10.40
CA VAL A 201 24.48 -10.39 -9.92
C VAL A 201 25.73 -9.52 -10.04
N GLY A 202 25.60 -8.35 -10.66
CA GLY A 202 26.72 -7.42 -10.92
C GLY A 202 26.22 -6.07 -11.41
N GLN A 203 27.10 -5.30 -12.07
CA GLN A 203 26.81 -3.93 -12.53
C GLN A 203 25.52 -3.82 -13.38
N ASN A 204 25.32 -4.75 -14.31
CA ASN A 204 24.11 -4.76 -15.14
C ASN A 204 22.83 -4.99 -14.32
N ALA A 205 22.90 -5.86 -13.31
CA ALA A 205 21.77 -6.13 -12.42
C ALA A 205 21.44 -4.88 -11.59
N LEU A 206 22.46 -4.25 -10.99
CA LEU A 206 22.30 -3.03 -10.21
C LEU A 206 21.63 -1.91 -11.02
N MET A 207 22.12 -1.64 -12.23
CA MET A 207 21.54 -0.63 -13.12
C MET A 207 20.07 -0.92 -13.47
N ARG A 208 19.73 -2.18 -13.78
CA ARG A 208 18.35 -2.58 -14.12
C ARG A 208 17.43 -2.45 -12.92
N PHE A 209 17.86 -2.91 -11.76
CA PHE A 209 17.10 -2.81 -10.51
C PHE A 209 16.88 -1.35 -10.11
N TYR A 210 17.89 -0.50 -10.28
CA TYR A 210 17.76 0.95 -10.09
C TYR A 210 16.67 1.54 -11.01
N VAL A 211 16.74 1.31 -12.32
CA VAL A 211 15.72 1.81 -13.27
C VAL A 211 14.32 1.26 -12.97
N LEU A 212 14.23 -0.02 -12.62
CA LEU A 212 12.97 -0.64 -12.20
C LEU A 212 12.40 0.04 -10.96
N HIS A 213 13.20 0.16 -9.90
CA HIS A 213 12.76 0.67 -8.61
C HIS A 213 12.41 2.16 -8.63
N VAL A 214 13.17 2.94 -9.37
CA VAL A 214 13.09 4.41 -9.33
C VAL A 214 12.10 4.97 -10.36
N THR A 215 11.97 4.32 -11.52
CA THR A 215 11.15 4.86 -12.61
C THR A 215 10.00 3.95 -12.97
N ILE A 216 10.27 2.71 -13.41
CA ILE A 216 9.24 1.87 -14.02
C ILE A 216 8.17 1.48 -13.01
N LEU A 217 8.57 0.96 -11.85
CA LEU A 217 7.63 0.45 -10.84
C LEU A 217 6.85 1.57 -10.13
N PRO A 218 7.43 2.73 -9.78
CA PRO A 218 6.66 3.85 -9.23
C PRO A 218 5.63 4.41 -10.21
N VAL A 219 5.96 4.49 -11.51
CA VAL A 219 5.00 4.94 -12.55
C VAL A 219 3.85 3.94 -12.69
N LEU A 220 4.15 2.64 -12.72
CA LEU A 220 3.11 1.60 -12.74
C LEU A 220 2.24 1.65 -11.46
N MET A 221 2.87 1.77 -10.29
CA MET A 221 2.17 1.93 -9.00
C MET A 221 1.23 3.13 -9.02
N GLY A 222 1.70 4.31 -9.44
CA GLY A 222 0.88 5.51 -9.57
C GLY A 222 -0.30 5.34 -10.54
N THR A 223 -0.07 4.66 -11.67
CA THR A 223 -1.12 4.36 -12.67
C THR A 223 -2.21 3.46 -12.08
N PHE A 224 -1.82 2.34 -11.46
CA PHE A 224 -2.79 1.43 -10.85
C PHE A 224 -3.49 2.05 -9.63
N LEU A 225 -2.82 2.88 -8.84
CA LEU A 225 -3.44 3.64 -7.75
C LEU A 225 -4.50 4.61 -8.25
N ALA A 226 -4.22 5.35 -9.34
CA ALA A 226 -5.20 6.24 -9.96
C ALA A 226 -6.45 5.48 -10.42
N ILE A 227 -6.27 4.34 -11.09
CA ILE A 227 -7.38 3.45 -11.50
C ILE A 227 -8.12 2.91 -10.27
N HIS A 228 -7.39 2.51 -9.22
CA HIS A 228 -7.95 1.96 -7.99
C HIS A 228 -8.86 2.98 -7.27
N PHE A 229 -8.40 4.22 -7.09
CA PHE A 229 -9.21 5.29 -6.48
C PHE A 229 -10.40 5.68 -7.35
N TRP A 230 -10.20 5.75 -8.66
CA TRP A 230 -11.29 6.00 -9.59
C TRP A 230 -12.38 4.92 -9.48
N ARG A 231 -12.02 3.63 -9.42
CA ARG A 231 -12.98 2.53 -9.22
C ARG A 231 -13.67 2.60 -7.87
N ILE A 232 -12.97 2.89 -6.77
CA ILE A 232 -13.60 3.10 -5.47
C ILE A 232 -14.71 4.15 -5.56
N ARG A 233 -14.47 5.24 -6.29
CA ARG A 233 -15.44 6.32 -6.48
C ARG A 233 -16.61 5.92 -7.38
N LYS A 234 -16.37 5.12 -8.42
CA LYS A 234 -17.41 4.63 -9.35
C LYS A 234 -18.23 3.47 -8.79
N ASP A 235 -17.66 2.69 -7.89
CA ASP A 235 -18.29 1.50 -7.29
C ASP A 235 -19.02 1.83 -5.97
N GLY A 236 -19.37 3.10 -5.74
CA GLY A 236 -20.20 3.53 -4.59
C GLY A 236 -19.44 3.83 -3.28
N GLY A 237 -18.15 4.17 -3.33
CA GLY A 237 -17.37 4.61 -2.15
C GLY A 237 -16.71 3.46 -1.39
N ILE A 238 -16.70 3.45 -0.07
CA ILE A 238 -16.18 2.32 0.74
C ILE A 238 -17.34 1.38 1.10
N SER A 239 -17.15 0.06 0.98
CA SER A 239 -18.14 -0.94 1.42
C SER A 239 -18.59 -0.66 2.87
N GLY A 240 -19.86 -0.84 3.17
CA GLY A 240 -20.45 -0.55 4.47
C GLY A 240 -21.50 -1.59 4.87
N PRO A 241 -21.86 -1.64 6.16
CA PRO A 241 -22.95 -2.50 6.60
C PRO A 241 -24.24 -2.15 5.84
N PRO A 242 -25.19 -3.09 5.70
CA PRO A 242 -26.52 -2.78 5.19
C PRO A 242 -27.09 -1.59 5.95
N ILE A 243 -27.75 -0.68 5.24
CA ILE A 243 -28.50 0.40 5.88
C ILE A 243 -29.63 -0.30 6.64
N GLU A 244 -29.68 -0.16 7.98
CA GLU A 244 -30.92 -0.44 8.70
C GLU A 244 -31.95 0.53 8.14
N GLU A 245 -33.00 0.01 7.49
CA GLU A 245 -34.16 0.83 7.16
C GLU A 245 -34.75 1.31 8.49
N VAL A 246 -34.31 2.50 8.93
CA VAL A 246 -34.99 3.25 9.97
C VAL A 246 -36.40 3.45 9.43
N GLY A 247 -37.37 2.90 10.17
CA GLY A 247 -38.70 2.57 9.68
C GLY A 247 -39.27 3.64 8.76
N ALA A 248 -39.88 3.19 7.66
CA ALA A 248 -40.58 4.03 6.71
C ALA A 248 -41.43 5.08 7.44
N GLU A 249 -40.87 6.28 7.61
CA GLU A 249 -41.67 7.44 7.93
C GLU A 249 -42.59 7.63 6.74
N GLU A 250 -43.88 7.63 7.07
CA GLU A 250 -45.01 7.80 6.18
C GLU A 250 -44.66 8.77 5.06
N GLU A 251 -44.73 8.27 3.83
CA GLU A 251 -44.28 8.93 2.61
C GLU A 251 -44.89 10.33 2.50
N ALA A 252 -44.18 11.35 3.01
CA ALA A 252 -44.63 12.72 2.93
C ALA A 252 -44.73 13.08 1.44
N ALA A 253 -45.92 13.52 1.02
CA ALA A 253 -46.28 13.77 -0.36
C ALA A 253 -45.15 14.48 -1.13
N PRO A 254 -44.78 14.00 -2.33
CA PRO A 254 -43.64 14.55 -3.06
C PRO A 254 -43.85 16.04 -3.31
N ALA A 255 -42.89 16.85 -2.86
CA ALA A 255 -42.83 18.26 -3.21
C ALA A 255 -42.79 18.41 -4.75
N PRO A 256 -43.43 19.44 -5.33
CA PRO A 256 -43.54 19.57 -6.78
C PRO A 256 -42.16 19.63 -7.43
N LEU A 257 -41.87 18.62 -8.25
CA LEU A 257 -40.66 18.52 -9.04
C LEU A 257 -40.57 19.70 -10.01
N LYS A 258 -39.52 20.53 -9.88
CA LYS A 258 -39.18 21.51 -10.92
C LYS A 258 -38.67 20.76 -12.15
N THR A 259 -39.48 20.73 -13.19
CA THR A 259 -39.16 20.13 -14.49
C THR A 259 -38.10 20.99 -15.20
N TYR A 260 -36.87 20.47 -15.33
CA TYR A 260 -35.91 21.02 -16.31
C TYR A 260 -36.15 20.34 -17.67
N GLY A 261 -36.02 21.13 -18.73
CA GLY A 261 -36.45 20.78 -20.09
C GLY A 261 -35.91 19.44 -20.62
N LEU A 262 -36.78 18.76 -21.37
CA LEU A 262 -36.52 17.55 -22.15
C LEU A 262 -35.37 17.78 -23.14
N MET A 263 -34.14 17.48 -22.72
CA MET A 263 -33.02 17.29 -23.64
C MET A 263 -32.44 15.89 -23.42
N GLY A 264 -32.87 14.96 -24.27
CA GLY A 264 -32.24 13.66 -24.47
C GLY A 264 -32.71 12.53 -23.54
N LEU A 265 -33.86 11.92 -23.86
CA LEU A 265 -34.16 10.55 -23.42
C LEU A 265 -33.19 9.59 -24.12
N VAL A 266 -32.04 9.34 -23.50
CA VAL A 266 -31.16 8.23 -23.89
C VAL A 266 -31.77 6.96 -23.29
N LYS A 267 -32.28 6.06 -24.15
CA LYS A 267 -32.65 4.70 -23.75
C LYS A 267 -31.37 3.91 -23.45
N GLY A 268 -31.01 3.85 -22.17
CA GLY A 268 -29.97 3.01 -21.56
C GLY A 268 -30.26 2.92 -20.06
N PRO A 269 -29.58 2.06 -19.28
CA PRO A 269 -29.68 2.12 -17.83
C PRO A 269 -29.23 3.53 -17.40
N THR A 270 -30.20 4.36 -17.03
CA THR A 270 -29.93 5.68 -16.46
C THR A 270 -29.01 5.48 -15.27
N PRO A 271 -27.96 6.29 -15.06
CA PRO A 271 -27.29 6.31 -13.77
C PRO A 271 -28.40 6.61 -12.76
N MET A 272 -28.64 5.68 -11.83
CA MET A 272 -29.62 5.90 -10.80
C MET A 272 -29.27 7.24 -10.15
N VAL A 273 -30.16 8.23 -10.28
CA VAL A 273 -30.16 9.37 -9.38
C VAL A 273 -30.67 8.79 -8.07
N GLU A 274 -29.79 8.00 -7.42
CA GLU A 274 -30.04 7.48 -6.09
C GLU A 274 -30.36 8.68 -5.22
N LYS A 275 -31.54 8.63 -4.57
CA LYS A 275 -31.87 9.44 -3.39
C LYS A 275 -30.57 9.59 -2.59
N GLU A 276 -30.12 10.82 -2.34
CA GLU A 276 -28.89 11.07 -1.58
C GLU A 276 -28.92 10.14 -0.35
N PRO A 277 -27.91 9.26 -0.16
CA PRO A 277 -27.96 8.34 0.97
C PRO A 277 -28.03 9.18 2.24
N GLU A 278 -29.07 8.94 3.04
CA GLU A 278 -29.38 9.73 4.24
C GLU A 278 -28.24 9.70 5.29
N ASP A 279 -27.29 8.76 5.16
CA ASP A 279 -26.11 8.61 6.03
C ASP A 279 -24.78 9.02 5.35
N THR A 280 -24.72 10.24 4.81
CA THR A 280 -23.51 10.82 4.22
C THR A 280 -23.02 12.07 4.94
N GLU A 281 -21.71 12.29 4.88
CA GLU A 281 -21.01 13.42 5.49
C GLU A 281 -20.09 14.07 4.46
N PHE A 282 -19.90 15.38 4.57
CA PHE A 282 -18.99 16.09 3.67
C PHE A 282 -17.55 15.66 3.89
N THR A 283 -16.87 15.36 2.80
CA THR A 283 -15.45 14.99 2.81
C THR A 283 -14.60 16.14 3.34
N PHE A 284 -14.87 17.36 2.87
CA PHE A 284 -14.22 18.56 3.37
C PHE A 284 -15.20 19.32 4.28
N PRO A 285 -14.82 19.64 5.53
CA PRO A 285 -13.50 19.41 6.14
C PRO A 285 -13.30 18.04 6.82
N ASN A 286 -14.36 17.25 7.02
CA ASN A 286 -14.37 16.17 8.02
C ASN A 286 -13.40 15.01 7.73
N LEU A 287 -13.44 14.43 6.52
CA LEU A 287 -12.53 13.35 6.13
C LEU A 287 -11.11 13.87 5.97
N VAL A 288 -10.94 14.98 5.24
CA VAL A 288 -9.62 15.55 4.93
C VAL A 288 -8.85 15.88 6.20
N TYR A 289 -9.49 16.48 7.21
CA TYR A 289 -8.83 16.75 8.48
C TYR A 289 -8.45 15.48 9.24
N LYS A 290 -9.24 14.40 9.15
CA LYS A 290 -8.86 13.12 9.75
C LYS A 290 -7.65 12.51 9.05
N GLU A 291 -7.64 12.52 7.72
CA GLU A 291 -6.52 12.01 6.92
C GLU A 291 -5.24 12.79 7.19
N ILE A 292 -5.30 14.12 7.21
CA ILE A 292 -4.14 14.97 7.56
C ILE A 292 -3.65 14.66 8.98
N LYS A 293 -4.54 14.52 9.97
CA LYS A 293 -4.14 14.17 11.33
C LYS A 293 -3.43 12.83 11.41
N TYR A 294 -3.94 11.80 10.71
CA TYR A 294 -3.30 10.48 10.68
C TYR A 294 -1.97 10.50 9.93
N ALA A 295 -1.88 11.24 8.82
CA ALA A 295 -0.64 11.43 8.08
C ALA A 295 0.42 12.15 8.93
N MET A 296 0.05 13.23 9.64
CA MET A 296 0.96 13.92 10.55
C MET A 296 1.42 13.01 11.69
N LEU A 297 0.50 12.26 12.30
CA LEU A 297 0.83 11.33 13.37
C LEU A 297 1.83 10.26 12.90
N ILE A 298 1.59 9.62 11.75
CA ILE A 298 2.50 8.60 11.25
C ILE A 298 3.85 9.20 10.85
N MET A 299 3.88 10.43 10.31
CA MET A 299 5.15 11.10 10.02
C MET A 299 5.95 11.35 11.29
N ILE A 300 5.31 11.83 12.35
CA ILE A 300 5.99 12.07 13.63
C ILE A 300 6.56 10.74 14.16
N ILE A 301 5.76 9.67 14.14
CA ILE A 301 6.20 8.34 14.57
C ILE A 301 7.39 7.86 13.72
N LEU A 302 7.30 7.98 12.40
CA LEU A 302 8.37 7.55 11.50
C LEU A 302 9.65 8.38 11.67
N HIS A 303 9.56 9.69 11.87
CA HIS A 303 10.73 10.53 12.14
C HIS A 303 11.39 10.17 13.46
N VAL A 304 10.60 10.04 14.53
CA VAL A 304 11.11 9.61 15.85
C VAL A 304 11.75 8.24 15.74
N PHE A 305 11.08 7.28 15.12
CA PHE A 305 11.60 5.92 14.94
C PHE A 305 12.89 5.93 14.10
N SER A 306 12.92 6.67 12.99
CA SER A 306 14.08 6.76 12.10
C SER A 306 15.26 7.51 12.73
N PHE A 307 15.01 8.35 13.74
CA PHE A 307 16.05 9.03 14.49
C PHE A 307 16.72 8.12 15.52
N PHE A 308 15.95 7.24 16.18
CA PHE A 308 16.47 6.35 17.21
C PHE A 308 16.91 4.96 16.70
N PHE A 309 16.35 4.50 15.59
CA PHE A 309 16.62 3.16 15.04
C PHE A 309 17.21 3.27 13.65
N ASN A 310 18.51 2.95 13.54
CA ASN A 310 19.19 2.93 12.26
C ASN A 310 18.75 1.75 11.41
N ALA A 311 18.47 2.01 10.13
CA ALA A 311 18.29 0.95 9.16
C ALA A 311 19.60 0.14 9.05
N PRO A 312 19.53 -1.19 9.03
CA PRO A 312 20.74 -2.00 8.89
C PRO A 312 21.45 -1.68 7.58
N LEU A 313 22.79 -1.72 7.62
CA LEU A 313 23.67 -1.68 6.47
C LEU A 313 24.81 -2.65 6.80
N GLU A 314 24.82 -3.79 6.13
CA GLU A 314 25.86 -4.80 6.34
C GLU A 314 27.17 -4.38 5.66
N GLU A 315 28.17 -5.25 5.70
CA GLU A 315 29.42 -5.06 4.98
C GLU A 315 29.21 -5.00 3.45
N LEU A 316 30.21 -4.46 2.75
CA LEU A 316 30.24 -4.41 1.29
C LEU A 316 29.99 -5.81 0.71
N ALA A 317 29.12 -5.89 -0.31
CA ALA A 317 28.82 -7.15 -0.96
C ALA A 317 30.08 -7.87 -1.47
N ASP A 318 30.26 -9.11 -1.05
CA ASP A 318 31.33 -10.00 -1.48
C ASP A 318 30.72 -11.27 -2.10
N PRO A 319 30.82 -11.44 -3.43
CA PRO A 319 30.33 -12.62 -4.12
C PRO A 319 31.01 -13.93 -3.71
N GLU A 320 32.21 -13.88 -3.13
CA GLU A 320 32.99 -15.05 -2.72
C GLU A 320 32.62 -15.54 -1.31
N HIS A 321 31.97 -14.68 -0.51
CA HIS A 321 31.59 -14.99 0.87
C HIS A 321 30.07 -14.89 1.05
N THR A 322 29.41 -16.05 1.12
CA THR A 322 27.96 -16.12 1.39
C THR A 322 27.67 -16.04 2.89
N PRO A 323 26.83 -15.09 3.36
CA PRO A 323 26.38 -15.03 4.75
C PRO A 323 25.66 -16.32 5.15
N ASN A 324 25.92 -16.80 6.37
CA ASN A 324 25.27 -17.99 6.91
C ASN A 324 24.64 -17.72 8.28
N PRO A 325 23.30 -17.64 8.41
CA PRO A 325 22.29 -17.82 7.35
C PRO A 325 22.02 -16.58 6.51
N ALA A 326 21.89 -16.75 5.19
CA ALA A 326 21.37 -15.72 4.29
C ALA A 326 19.83 -15.63 4.39
N LYS A 327 19.33 -14.60 5.07
CA LYS A 327 17.89 -14.38 5.29
C LYS A 327 17.32 -13.33 4.34
N ALA A 328 16.19 -13.64 3.72
CA ALA A 328 15.39 -12.69 2.97
C ALA A 328 14.76 -11.65 3.92
N PRO A 329 14.26 -10.51 3.39
CA PRO A 329 13.47 -9.57 4.18
C PRO A 329 12.28 -10.28 4.84
N TRP A 330 11.83 -9.80 6.01
CA TRP A 330 10.83 -10.50 6.83
C TRP A 330 9.55 -10.89 6.08
N TYR A 331 9.07 -10.04 5.17
CA TYR A 331 7.86 -10.29 4.37
C TYR A 331 8.06 -11.35 3.26
N PHE A 332 9.28 -11.83 3.04
CA PHE A 332 9.62 -12.95 2.15
C PHE A 332 10.12 -14.19 2.92
N LEU A 333 10.34 -14.12 4.23
CA LEU A 333 10.87 -15.27 4.99
C LEU A 333 9.93 -16.47 4.98
N GLY A 334 8.62 -16.25 5.06
CA GLY A 334 7.66 -17.35 4.93
C GLY A 334 7.72 -18.05 3.56
N LEU A 335 8.06 -17.30 2.50
CA LEU A 335 8.30 -17.87 1.17
C LEU A 335 9.64 -18.62 1.11
N GLN A 336 10.70 -18.03 1.67
CA GLN A 336 12.02 -18.66 1.72
C GLN A 336 11.98 -19.99 2.49
N GLU A 337 11.16 -20.06 3.54
CA GLU A 337 10.92 -21.29 4.29
C GLU A 337 10.34 -22.39 3.40
N LEU A 338 9.34 -22.10 2.57
CA LEU A 338 8.79 -23.08 1.62
C LEU A 338 9.81 -23.49 0.55
N VAL A 339 10.61 -22.54 0.07
CA VAL A 339 11.69 -22.78 -0.92
C VAL A 339 12.75 -23.73 -0.39
N SER A 340 13.03 -23.71 0.92
CA SER A 340 14.02 -24.60 1.54
C SER A 340 13.70 -26.09 1.39
N TYR A 341 12.41 -26.45 1.24
CA TYR A 341 11.97 -27.82 0.99
C TYR A 341 11.93 -28.16 -0.50
N SER A 342 11.49 -27.21 -1.33
CA SER A 342 11.46 -27.36 -2.78
C SER A 342 11.40 -26.00 -3.46
N ALA A 343 12.42 -25.67 -4.25
CA ALA A 343 12.47 -24.39 -4.96
C ALA A 343 11.31 -24.21 -5.95
N PHE A 344 10.89 -25.28 -6.62
CA PHE A 344 9.73 -25.23 -7.52
C PHE A 344 8.40 -25.13 -6.76
N LEU A 345 8.14 -26.06 -5.82
CA LEU A 345 6.85 -26.08 -5.12
C LEU A 345 6.68 -24.85 -4.24
N GLY A 346 7.70 -24.51 -3.46
CA GLY A 346 7.68 -23.39 -2.53
C GLY A 346 7.89 -22.04 -3.21
N GLY A 347 8.78 -21.96 -4.19
CA GLY A 347 9.18 -20.69 -4.80
C GLY A 347 8.32 -20.24 -5.98
N VAL A 348 7.69 -21.18 -6.70
CA VAL A 348 6.91 -20.88 -7.91
C VAL A 348 5.45 -21.27 -7.73
N LEU A 349 5.19 -22.55 -7.42
CA LEU A 349 3.83 -23.07 -7.44
C LEU A 349 2.97 -22.50 -6.29
N ALA A 350 3.44 -22.56 -5.05
CA ALA A 350 2.68 -22.09 -3.89
C ALA A 350 2.34 -20.58 -3.97
N PRO A 351 3.28 -19.67 -4.30
CA PRO A 351 2.97 -18.26 -4.51
C PRO A 351 2.01 -18.03 -5.67
N ALA A 352 2.19 -18.72 -6.80
CA ALA A 352 1.30 -18.59 -7.95
C ALA A 352 -0.13 -19.02 -7.58
N LEU A 353 -0.30 -20.14 -6.90
CA LEU A 353 -1.60 -20.62 -6.43
C LEU A 353 -2.20 -19.68 -5.38
N ALA A 354 -1.40 -19.11 -4.48
CA ALA A 354 -1.88 -18.12 -3.50
C ALA A 354 -2.39 -16.86 -4.19
N VAL A 355 -1.63 -16.31 -5.15
CA VAL A 355 -2.04 -15.12 -5.91
C VAL A 355 -3.29 -15.39 -6.75
N ILE A 356 -3.33 -16.50 -7.49
CA ILE A 356 -4.50 -16.91 -8.28
C ILE A 356 -5.71 -17.11 -7.36
N GLY A 357 -5.53 -17.81 -6.24
CA GLY A 357 -6.57 -18.03 -5.24
C GLY A 357 -7.14 -16.71 -4.73
N ILE A 358 -6.27 -15.76 -4.35
CA ILE A 358 -6.69 -14.43 -3.88
C ILE A 358 -7.46 -13.67 -4.96
N ILE A 359 -7.00 -13.67 -6.21
CA ILE A 359 -7.70 -13.03 -7.34
C ILE A 359 -9.09 -13.65 -7.56
N LEU A 360 -9.21 -14.97 -7.40
CA LEU A 360 -10.45 -15.70 -7.65
C LEU A 360 -11.48 -15.60 -6.51
N ILE A 361 -11.09 -15.11 -5.32
CA ILE A 361 -11.98 -14.99 -4.15
C ILE A 361 -13.36 -14.39 -4.50
N PRO A 362 -13.50 -13.24 -5.19
CA PRO A 362 -14.81 -12.65 -5.45
C PRO A 362 -15.71 -13.51 -6.34
N PHE A 363 -15.11 -14.31 -7.23
CA PHE A 363 -15.83 -15.16 -8.17
C PHE A 363 -16.26 -16.51 -7.56
N ILE A 364 -15.61 -16.91 -6.46
CA ILE A 364 -15.95 -18.08 -5.65
C ILE A 364 -16.96 -17.69 -4.57
N ASP A 365 -16.70 -16.61 -3.82
CA ASP A 365 -17.56 -16.13 -2.73
C ASP A 365 -18.64 -15.18 -3.23
N ARG A 366 -19.65 -15.74 -3.91
CA ARG A 366 -20.73 -14.99 -4.59
C ARG A 366 -21.87 -14.52 -3.68
N ASN A 367 -21.94 -14.99 -2.43
CA ASN A 367 -23.03 -14.65 -1.51
C ASN A 367 -23.01 -13.15 -1.17
N PRO A 368 -24.05 -12.35 -1.47
CA PRO A 368 -24.03 -10.92 -1.16
C PRO A 368 -24.13 -10.63 0.35
N SER A 369 -24.52 -11.60 1.17
CA SER A 369 -24.73 -11.41 2.61
C SER A 369 -23.42 -11.12 3.37
N GLY A 370 -23.51 -10.25 4.37
CA GLY A 370 -22.39 -9.94 5.26
C GLY A 370 -21.35 -8.97 4.70
N VAL A 371 -21.63 -8.30 3.58
CA VAL A 371 -20.81 -7.19 3.06
C VAL A 371 -20.80 -6.05 4.06
N GLY A 372 -19.61 -5.51 4.31
CA GLY A 372 -19.36 -4.35 5.17
C GLY A 372 -19.54 -4.59 6.67
N VAL A 373 -19.67 -5.85 7.08
CA VAL A 373 -19.70 -6.25 8.50
C VAL A 373 -18.43 -7.04 8.80
N TRP A 374 -17.70 -6.62 9.84
CA TRP A 374 -16.55 -7.37 10.34
C TRP A 374 -17.00 -8.74 10.86
N PHE A 375 -16.32 -9.79 10.43
CA PHE A 375 -16.54 -11.17 10.90
C PHE A 375 -18.00 -11.65 10.79
N SER A 376 -18.66 -11.35 9.66
CA SER A 376 -20.06 -11.75 9.44
C SER A 376 -20.27 -13.27 9.58
N ARG A 377 -21.37 -13.65 10.25
CA ARG A 377 -21.77 -15.05 10.45
C ARG A 377 -22.03 -15.79 9.14
N GLU A 378 -22.50 -15.07 8.12
CA GLU A 378 -22.78 -15.61 6.78
C GLU A 378 -21.52 -16.00 6.00
N ARG A 379 -20.35 -15.54 6.46
CA ARG A 379 -19.05 -15.74 5.82
C ARG A 379 -18.09 -16.55 6.68
N LYS A 380 -18.58 -17.25 7.72
CA LYS A 380 -17.75 -18.00 8.68
C LYS A 380 -16.70 -18.89 8.02
N LEU A 381 -17.11 -19.71 7.05
CA LEU A 381 -16.18 -20.62 6.36
C LEU A 381 -15.07 -19.85 5.62
N ALA A 382 -15.43 -18.83 4.84
CA ALA A 382 -14.47 -18.00 4.12
C ALA A 382 -13.50 -17.27 5.07
N ILE A 383 -14.02 -16.75 6.18
CA ILE A 383 -13.22 -16.12 7.24
C ILE A 383 -12.26 -17.12 7.87
N ILE A 384 -12.72 -18.31 8.24
CA ILE A 384 -11.88 -19.34 8.87
C ILE A 384 -10.75 -19.76 7.92
N LEU A 385 -11.07 -20.07 6.66
CA LEU A 385 -10.06 -20.49 5.67
C LEU A 385 -9.02 -19.40 5.42
N PHE A 386 -9.46 -18.14 5.28
CA PHE A 386 -8.54 -17.02 5.10
C PHE A 386 -7.71 -16.72 6.36
N SER A 387 -8.30 -16.84 7.54
CA SER A 387 -7.57 -16.71 8.81
C SER A 387 -6.51 -17.79 8.96
N ILE A 388 -6.81 -19.04 8.58
CA ILE A 388 -5.81 -20.13 8.55
C ILE A 388 -4.70 -19.79 7.56
N PHE A 389 -5.03 -19.36 6.34
CA PHE A 389 -4.04 -18.94 5.34
C PHE A 389 -3.10 -17.84 5.87
N VAL A 390 -3.67 -16.78 6.46
CA VAL A 390 -2.90 -15.68 7.07
C VAL A 390 -2.05 -16.18 8.24
N LEU A 391 -2.62 -17.02 9.12
CA LEU A 391 -1.91 -17.56 10.27
C LEU A 391 -0.74 -18.44 9.83
N THR A 392 -0.92 -19.29 8.82
CA THR A 392 0.16 -20.08 8.24
C THR A 392 1.27 -19.19 7.68
N ALA A 393 0.95 -18.14 6.94
CA ALA A 393 1.95 -17.20 6.43
C ALA A 393 2.75 -16.51 7.55
N VAL A 394 2.07 -16.11 8.64
CA VAL A 394 2.70 -15.53 9.83
C VAL A 394 3.59 -16.55 10.54
N ILE A 395 3.11 -17.79 10.75
CA ILE A 395 3.87 -18.87 11.39
C ILE A 395 5.14 -19.18 10.58
N LEU A 396 5.04 -19.34 9.26
CA LEU A 396 6.21 -19.58 8.40
C LEU A 396 7.20 -18.41 8.47
N THR A 397 6.71 -17.18 8.56
CA THR A 397 7.56 -15.99 8.73
C THR A 397 8.27 -16.01 10.08
N ILE A 398 7.59 -16.37 11.17
CA ILE A 398 8.17 -16.51 12.51
C ILE A 398 9.24 -17.61 12.52
N ILE A 399 8.95 -18.77 11.91
CA ILE A 399 9.89 -19.89 11.76
C ILE A 399 11.15 -19.41 11.03
N GLY A 400 11.00 -18.80 9.86
CA GLY A 400 12.15 -18.29 9.09
C GLY A 400 12.94 -17.20 9.82
N THR A 401 12.27 -16.37 10.62
CA THR A 401 12.91 -15.27 11.37
C THR A 401 13.72 -15.81 12.55
N TYR A 402 13.10 -16.61 13.41
CA TYR A 402 13.64 -16.93 14.73
C TYR A 402 14.15 -18.37 14.88
N LEU A 403 13.64 -19.30 14.07
CA LEU A 403 13.93 -20.74 14.23
C LEU A 403 14.90 -21.28 13.17
N ARG A 404 15.25 -20.49 12.16
CA ARG A 404 16.24 -20.85 11.13
C ARG A 404 17.59 -20.22 11.43
N GLY A 405 18.59 -21.06 11.66
CA GLY A 405 20.00 -20.71 11.93
C GLY A 405 20.93 -21.12 10.79
N PRO A 406 22.24 -21.35 11.07
CA PRO A 406 23.21 -21.73 10.05
C PRO A 406 22.78 -22.93 9.20
N ASN A 407 23.10 -22.88 7.91
CA ASN A 407 22.72 -23.86 6.87
C ASN A 407 21.20 -24.06 6.76
N TRP A 408 20.41 -23.04 7.13
CA TRP A 408 18.95 -23.12 7.24
C TRP A 408 18.47 -24.22 8.22
N GLY A 409 19.34 -24.62 9.16
CA GLY A 409 19.04 -25.59 10.20
C GLY A 409 17.98 -25.08 11.17
N TRP A 410 17.27 -26.01 11.81
CA TRP A 410 16.31 -25.69 12.86
C TRP A 410 17.03 -25.46 14.20
N TYR A 411 16.77 -24.32 14.82
CA TYR A 411 17.29 -23.96 16.13
C TYR A 411 16.15 -23.41 16.99
N TRP A 412 16.04 -23.90 18.22
CA TRP A 412 15.11 -23.31 19.19
C TRP A 412 15.65 -21.97 19.71
N PRO A 413 14.80 -21.02 20.15
CA PRO A 413 15.23 -19.70 20.61
C PRO A 413 16.24 -19.72 21.78
N TRP A 414 16.32 -20.84 22.51
CA TRP A 414 17.24 -21.06 23.62
C TRP A 414 18.49 -21.89 23.25
N GLN A 415 18.68 -22.23 21.96
CA GLN A 415 19.87 -22.92 21.47
C GLN A 415 20.88 -21.93 20.91
N GLU A 416 22.14 -22.06 21.33
CA GLU A 416 23.22 -21.25 20.76
C GLU A 416 23.57 -21.71 19.33
N TRP A 417 23.83 -20.75 18.46
CA TRP A 417 24.32 -21.04 17.11
C TRP A 417 25.82 -21.32 17.16
N PRO A 418 26.33 -22.31 16.41
CA PRO A 418 27.76 -22.45 16.21
C PRO A 418 28.29 -21.15 15.58
N LYS A 419 29.27 -20.52 16.25
CA LYS A 419 29.98 -19.36 15.70
C LYS A 419 30.84 -19.88 14.55
N HIS A 420 30.60 -19.37 13.35
CA HIS A 420 31.39 -19.67 12.16
C HIS A 420 32.48 -18.63 11.96
#